data_AF-A0A9E2CRR7-F1
#
_entry.id   AF-A0A9E2CRR7-F1
#
_cell.length_a   1.000
_cell.length_b   1.000
_cell.length_c   1.000
_cell.angle_alpha   90.00
_cell.angle_beta   90.00
_cell.angle_gamma   90.00
#
_symmetry.space_group_name_H-M   'P 1'
#
loop_
_entity.id
_entity.type
_entity.pdbx_description
1 polymer ?
#
loop_
_entity_poly.entity_id
_entity_poly.type
_entity_poly.pdbx_seq_one_letter_code
_entity_poly.pdbx_strand_id
1 'polypeptide(L)'
;MTVDKVKLKALAEAATPGPWGSDGSYVCTARTEGGTTYVESWRAVADSNQMENTKFIAEANPAAVLELIAENERLERCEDDLSASVKYWFNACKGAQFEAGVKHADEAAAKYIDEHWRPQRDQLKAENEQLRARLEQIRDRPCSVHGAPDDAMIPNALDAWGRPVPQHLPYDFSGNPGASATQYCNGWNDAGGYWKNHCIDLEQKLAGISSAEKNG
;
A
#
# COMPACT_ATOMS: atom_id res chain seq x y z
N MET A 1 -4.52 -44.57 -15.97
CA MET A 1 -3.74 -45.31 -16.99
C MET A 1 -3.51 -44.35 -18.15
N THR A 2 -2.29 -44.23 -18.64
CA THR A 2 -1.98 -43.41 -19.82
C THR A 2 -1.88 -44.33 -21.02
N VAL A 3 -2.62 -44.05 -22.08
CA VAL A 3 -2.56 -44.81 -23.34
C VAL A 3 -1.30 -44.40 -24.09
N ASP A 4 -0.45 -45.36 -24.45
CA ASP A 4 0.70 -45.12 -25.33
C ASP A 4 0.22 -44.97 -26.78
N LYS A 5 -0.02 -43.73 -27.18
CA LYS A 5 -0.56 -43.39 -28.50
C LYS A 5 0.42 -43.70 -29.63
N VAL A 6 1.73 -43.59 -29.39
CA VAL A 6 2.76 -43.89 -30.41
C VAL A 6 2.75 -45.38 -30.72
N LYS A 7 2.76 -46.21 -29.67
CA LYS A 7 2.66 -47.66 -29.83
C LYS A 7 1.33 -48.07 -30.46
N LEU A 8 0.21 -47.49 -30.03
CA LEU A 8 -1.11 -47.80 -30.58
C LEU A 8 -1.22 -47.41 -32.06
N LYS A 9 -0.69 -46.24 -32.45
CA LYS A 9 -0.63 -45.79 -33.84
C LYS A 9 0.18 -46.76 -34.71
N ALA A 10 1.38 -47.15 -34.26
CA ALA A 10 2.22 -48.09 -34.99
C ALA A 10 1.54 -49.46 -35.16
N LEU A 11 0.82 -49.95 -34.14
CA LEU A 11 0.04 -51.18 -34.24
C LEU A 11 -1.12 -51.06 -35.22
N ALA A 12 -1.82 -49.92 -35.24
CA ALA A 12 -2.91 -49.67 -36.18
C ALA A 12 -2.40 -49.56 -37.63
N GLU A 13 -1.28 -48.87 -37.87
CA GLU A 13 -0.66 -48.77 -39.20
C GLU A 13 -0.16 -50.11 -39.73
N ALA A 14 0.28 -51.02 -38.84
CA ALA A 14 0.75 -52.37 -39.21
C ALA A 14 -0.38 -53.40 -39.37
N ALA A 15 -1.56 -53.13 -38.80
CA ALA A 15 -2.71 -54.02 -38.87
C ALA A 15 -3.38 -53.98 -40.26
N THR A 16 -4.23 -54.96 -40.55
CA THR A 16 -5.01 -54.99 -41.80
C THR A 16 -5.84 -53.70 -41.91
N PRO A 17 -5.69 -52.90 -42.98
CA PRO A 17 -6.46 -51.66 -43.11
C PRO A 17 -7.97 -51.88 -43.00
N GLY A 18 -8.66 -50.93 -42.36
CA GLY A 18 -10.12 -50.86 -42.33
C GLY A 18 -10.69 -50.17 -43.59
N PRO A 19 -12.03 -50.09 -43.73
CA PRO A 19 -13.02 -50.51 -42.75
C PRO A 19 -13.23 -52.03 -42.69
N TRP A 20 -13.66 -52.51 -41.52
CA TRP A 20 -14.00 -53.91 -41.31
C TRP A 20 -15.51 -54.06 -41.12
N GLY A 21 -16.04 -55.24 -41.47
CA GLY A 21 -17.44 -55.62 -41.27
C GLY A 21 -17.55 -56.92 -40.48
N SER A 22 -18.65 -57.10 -39.76
CA SER A 22 -18.99 -58.32 -39.04
C SER A 22 -20.12 -59.06 -39.75
N ASP A 23 -19.99 -60.38 -39.91
CA ASP A 23 -21.07 -61.28 -40.36
C ASP A 23 -21.79 -61.99 -39.20
N GLY A 24 -21.42 -61.66 -37.95
CA GLY A 24 -21.90 -62.27 -36.73
C GLY A 24 -20.91 -63.22 -36.07
N SER A 25 -20.06 -63.91 -36.83
CA SER A 25 -19.04 -64.85 -36.31
C SER A 25 -17.62 -64.46 -36.66
N TYR A 26 -17.43 -63.80 -37.82
CA TYR A 26 -16.16 -63.35 -38.34
C TYR A 26 -16.15 -61.84 -38.57
N VAL A 27 -14.95 -61.26 -38.49
CA VAL A 27 -14.66 -59.89 -38.88
C VAL A 27 -13.78 -59.94 -40.13
N CYS A 28 -14.21 -59.24 -41.18
CA CYS A 28 -13.56 -59.24 -42.49
C CYS A 28 -13.39 -57.81 -43.01
N THR A 29 -12.49 -57.60 -43.95
CA THR A 29 -12.41 -56.31 -44.66
C THR A 29 -13.69 -56.11 -45.46
N ALA A 30 -14.29 -54.93 -45.34
CA ALA A 30 -15.56 -54.63 -45.98
C ALA A 30 -15.58 -53.19 -46.48
N ARG A 31 -16.38 -52.93 -47.50
CA ARG A 31 -16.69 -51.58 -47.97
C ARG A 31 -18.18 -51.33 -47.98
N THR A 32 -18.58 -50.09 -47.76
CA THR A 32 -19.99 -49.69 -47.80
C THR A 32 -20.20 -48.76 -48.99
N GLU A 33 -21.10 -49.16 -49.89
CA GLU A 33 -21.49 -48.38 -51.07
C GLU A 33 -23.02 -48.29 -51.13
N GLY A 34 -23.57 -47.08 -51.17
CA GLY A 34 -25.03 -46.87 -51.28
C GLY A 34 -25.86 -47.50 -50.16
N GLY A 35 -25.28 -47.64 -48.95
CA GLY A 35 -25.93 -48.28 -47.80
C GLY A 35 -25.87 -49.82 -47.80
N THR A 36 -25.20 -50.42 -48.79
CA THR A 36 -24.94 -51.88 -48.83
C THR A 36 -23.49 -52.15 -48.45
N THR A 37 -23.27 -53.07 -47.52
CA THR A 37 -21.93 -53.51 -47.10
C THR A 37 -21.50 -54.74 -47.91
N TYR A 38 -20.35 -54.63 -48.57
CA TYR A 38 -19.73 -55.71 -49.34
C TYR A 38 -18.49 -56.22 -48.62
N VAL A 39 -18.41 -57.52 -48.40
CA VAL A 39 -17.19 -58.18 -47.91
C VAL A 39 -16.18 -58.22 -49.06
N GLU A 40 -15.01 -57.61 -48.86
CA GLU A 40 -13.96 -57.56 -49.88
C GLU A 40 -13.10 -58.82 -49.90
N SER A 41 -12.95 -59.46 -48.74
CA SER A 41 -12.20 -60.69 -48.57
C SER A 41 -12.84 -61.54 -47.48
N TRP A 42 -13.03 -62.83 -47.77
CA TRP A 42 -13.49 -63.82 -46.78
C TRP A 42 -12.37 -64.33 -45.85
N ARG A 43 -11.18 -63.75 -45.94
CA ARG A 43 -10.10 -64.02 -44.99
C ARG A 43 -10.32 -63.17 -43.74
N ALA A 44 -10.89 -63.80 -42.71
CA ALA A 44 -11.18 -63.14 -41.44
C ALA A 44 -9.91 -62.55 -40.80
N VAL A 45 -10.03 -61.33 -40.28
CA VAL A 45 -9.01 -60.65 -39.47
C VAL A 45 -9.18 -60.94 -37.98
N ALA A 46 -10.38 -61.35 -37.57
CA ALA A 46 -10.70 -61.84 -36.24
C ALA A 46 -11.95 -62.72 -36.29
N ASP A 47 -12.11 -63.59 -35.29
CA ASP A 47 -13.29 -64.43 -35.08
C ASP A 47 -13.71 -64.42 -33.61
N SER A 48 -15.01 -64.58 -33.36
CA SER A 48 -15.54 -64.72 -32.01
C SER A 48 -16.91 -65.39 -32.05
N ASN A 49 -17.16 -66.29 -31.10
CA ASN A 49 -18.46 -66.95 -30.92
C ASN A 49 -19.53 -66.02 -30.31
N GLN A 50 -19.16 -64.80 -29.94
CA GLN A 50 -20.07 -63.75 -29.45
C GLN A 50 -20.17 -62.63 -30.49
N MET A 51 -21.40 -62.37 -30.93
CA MET A 51 -21.71 -61.37 -31.94
C MET A 51 -21.36 -59.95 -31.49
N GLU A 52 -21.45 -59.67 -30.20
CA GLU A 52 -21.12 -58.36 -29.63
C GLU A 52 -19.63 -58.04 -29.79
N ASN A 53 -18.77 -59.05 -29.60
CA ASN A 53 -17.32 -58.87 -29.75
C ASN A 53 -16.94 -58.65 -31.21
N THR A 54 -17.54 -59.39 -32.16
CA THR A 54 -17.23 -59.20 -33.59
C THR A 54 -17.66 -57.83 -34.07
N LYS A 55 -18.81 -57.32 -33.62
CA LYS A 55 -19.24 -55.94 -33.86
C LYS A 55 -18.26 -54.93 -33.28
N PHE A 56 -17.89 -55.09 -32.01
CA PHE A 56 -16.93 -54.18 -31.37
C PHE A 56 -15.58 -54.16 -32.10
N ILE A 57 -15.03 -55.32 -32.47
CA ILE A 57 -13.77 -55.43 -33.20
C ILE A 57 -13.88 -54.78 -34.60
N ALA A 58 -15.01 -54.98 -35.29
CA ALA A 58 -15.24 -54.36 -36.60
C ALA A 58 -15.28 -52.83 -36.52
N GLU A 59 -15.91 -52.27 -35.49
CA GLU A 59 -15.95 -50.82 -35.25
C GLU A 59 -14.60 -50.28 -34.75
N ALA A 60 -13.91 -51.02 -33.88
CA ALA A 60 -12.57 -50.69 -33.37
C ALA A 60 -11.44 -51.07 -34.35
N ASN A 61 -11.72 -50.98 -35.65
CA ASN A 61 -10.75 -51.29 -36.70
C ASN A 61 -9.61 -50.25 -36.75
N PRO A 62 -8.48 -50.56 -37.42
CA PRO A 62 -7.34 -49.67 -37.48
C PRO A 62 -7.63 -48.29 -38.08
N ALA A 63 -8.56 -48.17 -39.05
CA ALA A 63 -8.92 -46.88 -39.62
C ALA A 63 -9.62 -45.99 -38.57
N ALA A 64 -10.57 -46.54 -37.82
CA ALA A 64 -11.24 -45.83 -36.73
C ALA A 64 -10.28 -45.45 -35.60
N VAL A 65 -9.35 -46.34 -35.21
CA VAL A 65 -8.33 -46.04 -34.19
C VAL A 65 -7.41 -44.90 -34.64
N LEU A 66 -6.98 -44.89 -35.89
CA LEU A 66 -6.13 -43.81 -36.43
C LEU A 66 -6.87 -42.47 -36.48
N GLU A 67 -8.15 -42.46 -36.85
CA GLU A 67 -8.98 -41.26 -36.82
C GLU A 67 -9.12 -40.71 -35.40
N LEU A 68 -9.40 -41.58 -34.42
CA LEU A 68 -9.47 -41.19 -33.01
C LEU A 68 -8.14 -40.66 -32.45
N ILE A 69 -7.01 -41.24 -32.89
CA ILE A 69 -5.68 -40.74 -32.52
C ILE A 69 -5.45 -39.35 -33.11
N ALA A 70 -5.77 -39.15 -34.39
CA ALA A 70 -5.63 -37.85 -35.04
C ALA A 70 -6.49 -36.77 -34.38
N GLU A 71 -7.71 -37.11 -33.98
CA GLU A 71 -8.61 -36.20 -33.25
C GLU A 71 -8.09 -35.89 -31.84
N ASN A 72 -7.57 -36.89 -31.11
CA ASN A 72 -6.92 -36.64 -29.82
C ASN A 72 -5.71 -35.70 -29.97
N GLU A 73 -4.84 -35.93 -30.96
CA GLU A 73 -3.70 -35.04 -31.24
C GLU A 73 -4.17 -33.62 -31.59
N ARG A 74 -5.31 -33.47 -32.28
CA ARG A 74 -5.91 -32.16 -32.58
C ARG A 74 -6.44 -31.47 -31.32
N LEU A 75 -7.11 -32.22 -30.43
CA LEU A 75 -7.64 -31.70 -29.18
C LEU A 75 -6.53 -31.27 -28.23
N GLU A 76 -5.44 -32.04 -28.12
CA GLU A 76 -4.27 -31.65 -27.31
C GLU A 76 -3.65 -30.35 -27.80
N ARG A 77 -3.51 -30.16 -29.12
CA ARG A 77 -3.03 -28.88 -29.67
C ARG A 77 -3.96 -27.72 -29.31
N CYS A 78 -5.27 -27.94 -29.39
CA CYS A 78 -6.27 -26.94 -29.02
C CYS A 78 -6.21 -26.59 -27.52
N GLU A 79 -6.00 -27.58 -26.67
CA GLU A 79 -5.80 -27.40 -25.22
C GLU A 79 -4.54 -26.59 -24.93
N ASP A 80 -3.42 -26.90 -25.58
CA ASP A 80 -2.17 -26.17 -25.44
C ASP A 80 -2.33 -24.69 -25.88
N ASP A 81 -2.97 -24.45 -27.02
CA ASP A 81 -3.24 -23.10 -27.54
C ASP A 81 -4.15 -22.29 -26.60
N LEU A 82 -5.20 -22.93 -26.06
CA LEU A 82 -6.10 -22.31 -25.10
C LEU A 82 -5.37 -22.01 -23.79
N SER A 83 -4.56 -22.95 -23.29
CA SER A 83 -3.74 -22.78 -22.09
C SER A 83 -2.76 -21.63 -22.24
N ALA A 84 -2.08 -21.52 -23.39
CA ALA A 84 -1.20 -20.41 -23.71
C ALA A 84 -1.96 -19.07 -23.73
N SER A 85 -3.13 -19.04 -24.37
CA SER A 85 -3.99 -17.85 -24.45
C SER A 85 -4.47 -17.40 -23.06
N VAL A 86 -4.92 -18.32 -22.23
CA VAL A 86 -5.36 -18.03 -20.85
C VAL A 86 -4.20 -17.49 -20.02
N LYS A 87 -3.00 -18.08 -20.12
CA LYS A 87 -1.81 -17.57 -19.43
C LYS A 87 -1.43 -16.16 -19.89
N TYR A 88 -1.47 -15.91 -21.19
CA TYR A 88 -1.22 -14.57 -21.74
C TYR A 88 -2.20 -13.53 -21.18
N TRP A 89 -3.50 -13.81 -21.25
CA TRP A 89 -4.54 -12.93 -20.73
C TRP A 89 -4.42 -12.69 -19.24
N PHE A 90 -4.15 -13.74 -18.45
CA PHE A 90 -3.94 -13.63 -17.01
C PHE A 90 -2.77 -12.68 -16.68
N ASN A 91 -1.64 -12.83 -17.38
CA ASN A 91 -0.48 -11.98 -17.19
C ASN A 91 -0.73 -10.53 -17.62
N ALA A 92 -1.43 -10.31 -18.75
CA ALA A 92 -1.81 -8.99 -19.22
C ALA A 92 -2.72 -8.27 -18.20
N CYS A 93 -3.74 -8.96 -17.68
CA CYS A 93 -4.62 -8.42 -16.65
C CYS A 93 -3.87 -8.09 -15.36
N LYS A 94 -2.96 -8.95 -14.93
CA LYS A 94 -2.13 -8.72 -13.74
C LYS A 94 -1.22 -7.49 -13.89
N GLY A 95 -0.62 -7.31 -15.08
CA GLY A 95 0.19 -6.13 -15.40
C GLY A 95 -0.63 -4.84 -15.35
N ALA A 96 -1.78 -4.83 -16.02
CA ALA A 96 -2.68 -3.68 -16.04
C ALA A 96 -3.21 -3.30 -14.64
N GLN A 97 -3.54 -4.28 -13.80
CA GLN A 97 -3.95 -4.04 -12.41
C GLN A 97 -2.82 -3.44 -11.56
N PHE A 98 -1.58 -3.92 -11.75
CA PHE A 98 -0.43 -3.36 -11.06
C PHE A 98 -0.17 -1.91 -11.48
N GLU A 99 -0.17 -1.61 -12.78
CA GLU A 99 0.01 -0.25 -13.30
C GLU A 99 -1.09 0.71 -12.80
N ALA A 100 -2.36 0.28 -12.83
CA ALA A 100 -3.46 1.08 -12.31
C ALA A 100 -3.32 1.35 -10.79
N GLY A 101 -2.90 0.33 -10.02
CA GLY A 101 -2.65 0.47 -8.59
C GLY A 101 -1.53 1.46 -8.27
N VAL A 102 -0.41 1.40 -9.00
CA VAL A 102 0.70 2.36 -8.86
C VAL A 102 0.25 3.77 -9.18
N LYS A 103 -0.48 3.97 -10.28
CA LYS A 103 -0.99 5.29 -10.67
C LYS A 103 -1.91 5.89 -9.61
N HIS A 104 -2.82 5.09 -9.04
CA HIS A 104 -3.70 5.57 -7.96
C HIS A 104 -2.92 5.92 -6.68
N ALA A 105 -1.87 5.19 -6.36
CA ALA A 105 -1.01 5.51 -5.22
C ALA A 105 -0.25 6.83 -5.43
N ASP A 106 0.28 7.07 -6.64
CA ASP A 106 0.96 8.31 -6.99
C ASP A 106 0.00 9.52 -6.96
N GLU A 107 -1.20 9.36 -7.49
CA GLU A 107 -2.25 10.39 -7.44
C GLU A 107 -2.66 10.72 -5.99
N ALA A 108 -2.81 9.69 -5.14
CA ALA A 108 -3.12 9.87 -3.72
C ALA A 108 -1.98 10.57 -2.96
N ALA A 109 -0.73 10.20 -3.24
CA ALA A 109 0.44 10.85 -2.66
C ALA A 109 0.57 12.31 -3.09
N ALA A 110 0.37 12.61 -4.37
CA ALA A 110 0.37 13.98 -4.89
C ALA A 110 -0.71 14.85 -4.22
N LYS A 111 -1.93 14.31 -4.10
CA LYS A 111 -3.03 14.98 -3.41
C LYS A 111 -2.72 15.24 -1.94
N TYR A 112 -2.17 14.26 -1.22
CA TYR A 112 -1.78 14.44 0.18
C TYR A 112 -0.70 15.54 0.34
N ILE A 113 0.30 15.56 -0.54
CA ILE A 113 1.34 16.61 -0.54
C ILE A 113 0.71 17.99 -0.75
N ASP A 114 -0.19 18.13 -1.72
CA ASP A 114 -0.80 19.42 -2.03
C ASP A 114 -1.76 19.91 -0.93
N GLU A 115 -2.55 19.01 -0.35
CA GLU A 115 -3.56 19.38 0.66
C GLU A 115 -2.98 19.55 2.07
N HIS A 116 -1.94 18.78 2.43
CA HIS A 116 -1.45 18.74 3.82
C HIS A 116 -0.04 19.31 3.95
N TRP A 117 0.88 18.93 3.07
CA TRP A 117 2.29 19.33 3.20
C TRP A 117 2.54 20.77 2.73
N ARG A 118 1.98 21.17 1.58
CA ARG A 118 2.19 22.52 1.04
C ARG A 118 1.65 23.61 1.97
N PRO A 119 0.43 23.52 2.51
CA PRO A 119 -0.10 24.57 3.38
C PRO A 119 0.70 24.68 4.67
N GLN A 120 1.09 23.54 5.29
CA GLN A 120 1.93 23.55 6.48
C GLN A 120 3.29 24.20 6.21
N ARG A 121 3.93 23.87 5.09
CA ARG A 121 5.20 24.49 4.69
C ARG A 121 5.05 26.00 4.50
N ASP A 122 3.98 26.44 3.84
CA ASP A 122 3.77 27.85 3.54
C ASP A 122 3.40 28.64 4.82
N GLN A 123 2.63 28.03 5.73
CA GLN A 123 2.39 28.56 7.07
C GLN A 123 3.71 28.70 7.86
N LEU A 124 4.53 27.65 7.91
CA LEU A 124 5.82 27.69 8.61
C LEU A 124 6.77 28.73 8.01
N LYS A 125 6.72 28.96 6.70
CA LYS A 125 7.48 30.05 6.05
C LYS A 125 6.99 31.42 6.51
N ALA A 126 5.67 31.63 6.52
CA ALA A 126 5.08 32.89 6.97
C ALA A 126 5.39 33.16 8.45
N GLU A 127 5.28 32.16 9.32
CA GLU A 127 5.64 32.26 10.73
C GLU A 127 7.13 32.59 10.91
N ASN A 128 8.02 31.93 10.16
CA ASN A 128 9.46 32.25 10.19
C ASN A 128 9.74 33.69 9.75
N GLU A 129 9.03 34.20 8.75
CA GLU A 129 9.18 35.58 8.28
C GLU A 129 8.70 36.58 9.34
N GLN A 130 7.55 36.32 9.98
CA GLN A 130 7.05 37.13 11.10
C GLN A 130 8.01 37.14 12.28
N LEU A 131 8.55 35.98 12.65
CA LEU A 131 9.53 35.87 13.75
C LEU A 131 10.81 36.64 13.43
N ARG A 132 11.30 36.57 12.19
CA ARG A 132 12.45 37.37 11.74
C ARG A 132 12.17 38.87 11.82
N ALA A 133 11.00 39.32 11.38
CA ALA A 133 10.62 40.73 11.47
C ALA A 133 10.50 41.20 12.93
N ARG A 134 9.95 40.37 13.82
CA ARG A 134 9.85 40.67 15.26
C ARG A 134 11.22 40.75 15.92
N LEU A 135 12.14 39.86 15.58
CA LEU A 135 13.53 39.92 16.04
C LEU A 135 14.21 41.23 15.60
N GLU A 136 13.99 41.63 14.35
CA GLU A 136 14.52 42.90 13.82
C GLU A 136 13.97 44.11 14.58
N GLN A 137 12.66 44.15 14.86
CA GLN A 137 12.04 45.20 15.66
C GLN A 137 12.58 45.25 17.09
N ILE A 138 12.81 44.11 17.74
CA ILE A 138 13.41 44.05 19.08
C ILE A 138 14.83 44.60 19.05
N ARG A 139 15.60 44.28 18.01
CA ARG A 139 16.97 44.77 17.82
C ARG A 139 17.01 46.29 17.64
N ASP A 140 16.07 46.85 16.88
CA ASP A 140 16.10 48.25 16.48
C ASP A 140 15.33 49.19 17.41
N ARG A 141 14.56 48.69 18.39
CA ARG A 141 13.76 49.52 19.31
C ARG A 141 14.67 50.23 20.33
N PRO A 142 14.82 51.58 20.26
CA PRO A 142 15.64 52.32 21.21
C PRO A 142 14.93 52.45 22.56
N CYS A 143 15.69 52.27 23.63
CA CYS A 143 15.27 52.50 25.01
C CYS A 143 14.96 54.00 25.24
N SER A 144 13.73 54.45 24.99
CA SER A 144 13.28 55.76 25.46
C SER A 144 12.56 55.64 26.81
N VAL A 145 13.02 56.44 27.77
CA VAL A 145 12.75 56.34 29.21
C VAL A 145 11.50 57.14 29.65
N HIS A 146 10.67 57.63 28.72
CA HIS A 146 9.57 58.53 29.06
C HIS A 146 8.23 58.03 28.53
N GLY A 147 7.37 57.57 29.46
CA GLY A 147 5.97 57.20 29.19
C GLY A 147 5.74 55.74 28.81
N ALA A 148 6.62 54.83 29.24
CA ALA A 148 6.48 53.42 28.91
C ALA A 148 5.23 52.81 29.60
N PRO A 149 4.35 52.10 28.86
CA PRO A 149 3.21 51.38 29.44
C PRO A 149 3.70 50.30 30.43
N ASP A 150 2.82 49.89 31.37
CA ASP A 150 3.15 48.97 32.48
C ASP A 150 3.74 47.61 32.05
N ASP A 151 3.70 47.28 30.75
CA ASP A 151 4.22 46.06 30.13
C ASP A 151 5.56 46.24 29.37
N ALA A 152 6.17 47.43 29.41
CA ALA A 152 7.43 47.67 28.73
C ALA A 152 8.58 46.84 29.32
N MET A 153 9.54 46.43 28.48
CA MET A 153 10.66 45.56 28.85
C MET A 153 11.99 46.26 28.56
N ILE A 154 13.01 46.02 29.38
CA ILE A 154 14.35 46.57 29.19
C ILE A 154 15.03 45.84 28.01
N PRO A 155 15.44 46.56 26.95
CA PRO A 155 16.09 45.92 25.80
C PRO A 155 17.38 45.19 26.22
N ASN A 156 17.57 43.95 25.75
CA ASN A 156 18.75 43.09 25.98
C ASN A 156 19.03 42.69 27.44
N ALA A 157 18.12 42.93 28.38
CA ALA A 157 18.23 42.42 29.75
C ALA A 157 17.44 41.12 29.90
N LEU A 158 18.13 40.08 30.39
CA LEU A 158 17.51 38.80 30.77
C LEU A 158 17.68 38.58 32.27
N ASP A 159 16.67 38.03 32.92
CA ASP A 159 16.78 37.57 34.31
C ASP A 159 17.65 36.32 34.41
N ALA A 160 17.90 35.85 35.63
CA ALA A 160 18.71 34.66 35.91
C ALA A 160 18.16 33.36 35.27
N TRP A 161 16.94 33.40 34.69
CA TRP A 161 16.28 32.29 34.01
C TRP A 161 16.10 32.53 32.51
N GLY A 162 16.73 33.58 31.94
CA GLY A 162 16.72 33.86 30.52
C GLY A 162 15.46 34.54 30.00
N ARG A 163 14.65 35.16 30.87
CA ARG A 163 13.39 35.84 30.49
C ARG A 163 13.58 37.36 30.38
N PRO A 164 12.84 38.05 29.48
CA PRO A 164 12.89 39.52 29.39
C PRO A 164 12.49 40.21 30.70
N VAL A 165 13.22 41.26 31.07
CA VAL A 165 13.02 42.00 32.34
C VAL A 165 12.04 43.18 32.15
N PRO A 166 10.97 43.29 32.96
CA PRO A 166 10.05 44.44 32.92
C PRO A 166 10.72 45.77 33.27
N GLN A 167 10.28 46.85 32.62
CA GLN A 167 10.83 48.22 32.72
C GLN A 167 10.21 49.03 33.86
N HIS A 168 9.24 48.49 34.60
CA HIS A 168 8.63 49.15 35.75
C HIS A 168 9.65 49.40 36.87
N LEU A 169 9.86 50.68 37.22
CA LEU A 169 10.41 51.08 38.51
C LEU A 169 9.46 52.08 39.19
N PRO A 170 8.97 51.82 40.42
CA PRO A 170 8.03 52.70 41.15
C PRO A 170 8.69 53.94 41.78
N TYR A 171 9.91 54.32 41.37
CA TYR A 171 10.67 55.33 42.08
C TYR A 171 10.38 56.74 41.54
N ASP A 172 9.96 57.63 42.44
CA ASP A 172 9.86 59.06 42.19
C ASP A 172 11.26 59.70 42.23
N PHE A 173 11.71 60.20 41.07
CA PHE A 173 13.03 60.82 40.89
C PHE A 173 13.03 62.32 41.25
N SER A 174 11.93 62.90 41.72
CA SER A 174 11.80 64.34 41.94
C SER A 174 12.55 64.86 43.19
N GLY A 175 12.93 63.99 44.13
CA GLY A 175 13.43 64.40 45.45
C GLY A 175 14.95 64.48 45.64
N ASN A 176 15.75 63.65 44.94
CA ASN A 176 17.23 63.70 45.01
C ASN A 176 17.82 62.75 43.94
N PRO A 177 18.51 63.25 42.90
CA PRO A 177 19.05 62.41 41.83
C PRO A 177 20.11 61.40 42.29
N GLY A 178 20.86 61.70 43.37
CA GLY A 178 21.95 60.83 43.86
C GLY A 178 21.47 59.64 44.70
N ALA A 179 20.39 59.80 45.46
CA ALA A 179 19.81 58.74 46.28
C ALA A 179 19.04 57.72 45.43
N SER A 180 18.37 58.20 44.38
CA SER A 180 17.56 57.39 43.46
C SER A 180 18.41 56.52 42.52
N ALA A 181 19.59 57.00 42.10
CA ALA A 181 20.55 56.16 41.37
C ALA A 181 21.11 55.01 42.24
N THR A 182 21.31 55.25 43.53
CA THR A 182 21.75 54.21 44.48
C THR A 182 20.64 53.20 44.75
N GLN A 183 19.37 53.63 44.82
CA GLN A 183 18.21 52.73 44.91
C GLN A 183 17.96 51.94 43.61
N TYR A 184 18.24 52.54 42.45
CA TYR A 184 18.20 51.87 41.14
C TYR A 184 19.24 50.74 41.06
N CYS A 185 20.49 51.01 41.47
CA CYS A 185 21.55 50.02 41.52
C CYS A 185 21.33 48.97 42.62
N ASN A 186 20.75 49.34 43.75
CA ASN A 186 20.43 48.40 44.83
C ASN A 186 19.19 47.54 44.51
N GLY A 187 18.21 48.04 43.76
CA GLY A 187 17.07 47.25 43.26
C GLY A 187 17.48 46.19 42.24
N TRP A 188 18.55 46.44 41.49
CA TRP A 188 19.23 45.43 40.66
C TRP A 188 19.95 44.36 41.49
N ASN A 189 20.40 44.69 42.72
CA ASN A 189 21.07 43.78 43.63
C ASN A 189 20.09 43.04 44.58
N ASP A 190 18.89 43.59 44.78
CA ASP A 190 17.82 43.05 45.63
C ASP A 190 16.79 42.25 44.83
N ALA A 191 17.23 41.10 44.31
CA ALA A 191 16.35 39.94 44.21
C ALA A 191 15.57 39.66 45.52
N GLY A 192 15.97 40.24 46.66
CA GLY A 192 15.32 40.13 47.97
C GLY A 192 13.87 40.60 48.07
N GLY A 193 13.43 41.58 47.26
CA GLY A 193 12.02 42.03 47.29
C GLY A 193 11.04 41.00 46.71
N TYR A 194 11.42 40.40 45.58
CA TYR A 194 10.65 39.35 44.92
C TYR A 194 10.59 38.08 45.78
N TRP A 195 11.74 37.63 46.30
CA TRP A 195 11.80 36.43 47.15
C TRP A 195 11.01 36.60 48.44
N LYS A 196 11.07 37.76 49.08
CA LYS A 196 10.29 38.03 50.30
C LYS A 196 8.78 37.96 50.05
N ASN A 197 8.31 38.56 48.96
CA ASN A 197 6.89 38.51 48.60
C ASN A 197 6.45 37.09 48.20
N HIS A 198 7.32 36.32 47.53
CA HIS A 198 7.04 34.93 47.19
C HIS A 198 7.00 34.02 48.42
N CYS A 199 7.89 34.21 49.40
CA CYS A 199 7.84 33.49 50.68
C CYS A 199 6.54 33.77 51.43
N ILE A 200 6.09 35.03 51.49
CA ILE A 200 4.80 35.40 52.11
C ILE A 200 3.62 34.70 51.40
N ASP A 201 3.62 34.68 50.06
CA ASP A 201 2.58 33.99 49.28
C ASP A 201 2.56 32.47 49.52
N LEU A 202 3.74 31.84 49.60
CA LEU A 202 3.86 30.42 49.95
C LEU A 202 3.40 30.12 51.38
N GLU A 203 3.74 30.98 52.35
CA GLU A 203 3.30 30.84 53.74
C GLU A 203 1.78 30.95 53.87
N GLN A 204 1.16 31.88 53.16
CA GLN A 204 -0.31 32.02 53.13
C GLN A 204 -0.99 30.79 52.51
N LYS A 205 -0.44 30.24 51.42
CA LYS A 205 -0.95 29.02 50.79
C LYS A 205 -0.81 27.81 51.71
N LEU A 206 0.31 27.68 52.42
CA LEU A 206 0.54 26.60 53.37
C LEU A 206 -0.43 26.68 54.57
N ALA A 207 -0.69 27.89 55.08
CA ALA A 207 -1.68 28.12 56.12
C ALA A 207 -3.11 27.80 55.67
N GLY A 208 -3.44 28.08 54.40
CA GLY A 208 -4.72 27.73 53.79
C GLY A 208 -4.94 26.22 53.68
N ILE A 209 -3.91 25.47 53.28
CA ILE A 209 -3.96 23.99 53.19
C ILE A 209 -4.11 23.36 54.59
N SER A 210 -3.34 23.83 55.58
CA SER A 210 -3.44 23.30 56.95
C SER A 210 -4.79 23.60 57.63
N SER A 211 -5.47 24.66 57.21
CA SER A 211 -6.82 25.00 57.68
C SER A 211 -7.91 24.16 56.99
N ALA A 212 -7.67 23.71 55.76
CA ALA A 212 -8.57 22.83 55.02
C ALA A 212 -8.52 21.38 55.55
N GLU A 213 -7.35 20.89 55.97
CA GLU A 213 -7.18 19.54 56.56
C GLU A 213 -7.77 19.40 57.98
N LYS A 214 -8.01 20.50 58.70
CA LYS A 214 -8.62 20.48 60.04
C LYS A 214 -10.16 20.54 60.05
N ASN A 215 -10.77 20.86 58.91
CA ASN A 215 -12.21 21.06 58.76
C ASN A 215 -12.88 20.05 57.79
N GLY A 216 -12.15 19.00 57.37
CA GLY A 216 -12.67 17.85 56.63
C GLY A 216 -12.55 16.58 57.47
#